data_AF-A0A7C8ZFW2-F1
#
_entry.id   AF-A0A7C8ZFW2-F1
#
_cell.length_a   1.000
_cell.length_b   1.000
_cell.length_c   1.000
_cell.angle_alpha   90.00
_cell.angle_beta   90.00
_cell.angle_gamma   90.00
#
_symmetry.space_group_name_H-M   'P 1'
#
loop_
_entity.id
_entity.type
_entity.pdbx_description
1 polymer ?
#
loop_
_entity_poly.entity_id
_entity_poly.type
_entity_poly.pdbx_seq_one_letter_code
_entity_poly.pdbx_strand_id
1 'polypeptide(L)'
;MVSSKLLEDLKAFDETKRGVKGLVDDGVSRIPPIFIHPLSPSLSSPAPPKPTSAFSIPVIDLSGFEDLMRRKDLIEKIRDASEKGGFFQVVNHGIPIALLEGMLGGIRGFFEQDDEIKQAYYSREDLDRKVRYVSNFDLYSAP
;
A
#
# COMPACT_ATOMS: atom_id res chain seq x y z
N MET A 1 13.08 -7.90 22.46
CA MET A 1 12.38 -9.17 22.77
C MET A 1 10.90 -8.84 22.81
N VAL A 2 10.11 -9.34 21.87
CA VAL A 2 8.64 -9.19 21.87
C VAL A 2 8.12 -9.77 23.19
N SER A 3 7.30 -9.02 23.93
CA SER A 3 6.74 -9.53 25.20
C SER A 3 5.75 -10.67 24.92
N SER A 4 5.58 -11.62 25.84
CA SER A 4 4.63 -12.75 25.69
C SER A 4 3.24 -12.27 25.28
N LYS A 5 2.78 -11.19 25.93
CA LYS A 5 1.49 -10.56 25.64
C LYS A 5 1.40 -10.01 24.21
N LEU A 6 2.46 -9.36 23.71
CA LEU A 6 2.45 -8.81 22.35
C LEU A 6 2.37 -9.94 21.30
N LEU A 7 3.03 -11.07 21.55
CA LEU A 7 2.95 -12.24 20.68
C LEU A 7 1.57 -12.89 20.71
N GLU A 8 0.92 -12.96 21.89
CA GLU A 8 -0.45 -13.43 22.02
C GLU A 8 -1.43 -12.51 21.28
N ASP A 9 -1.30 -11.19 21.44
CA ASP A 9 -2.12 -10.19 20.75
C ASP A 9 -1.94 -10.28 19.21
N LEU A 10 -0.71 -10.51 18.72
CA LEU A 10 -0.43 -10.72 17.29
C LEU A 10 -1.15 -11.96 16.75
N LYS A 11 -1.07 -13.08 17.47
CA LYS A 11 -1.73 -14.34 17.08
C LYS A 11 -3.24 -14.19 17.09
N ALA A 12 -3.80 -13.61 18.16
CA ALA A 12 -5.25 -13.38 18.27
C ALA A 12 -5.76 -12.49 17.12
N PHE A 13 -5.04 -11.43 16.76
CA PHE A 13 -5.36 -10.61 15.60
C PHE A 13 -5.30 -11.40 14.29
N ASP A 14 -4.26 -12.20 14.10
CA ASP A 14 -4.05 -12.98 12.88
C ASP A 14 -5.10 -14.09 12.69
N GLU A 15 -5.47 -14.76 13.77
CA GLU A 15 -6.50 -15.81 13.81
C GLU A 15 -7.88 -15.31 13.38
N THR A 16 -8.17 -14.01 13.56
CA THR A 16 -9.41 -13.42 13.04
C THR A 16 -9.49 -13.51 11.52
N LYS A 17 -8.35 -13.46 10.81
CA LYS A 17 -8.27 -13.40 9.35
C LYS A 17 -9.07 -12.26 8.70
N ARG A 18 -9.48 -11.25 9.48
CA ARG A 18 -10.26 -10.08 9.05
C ARG A 18 -9.40 -8.84 8.80
N GLY A 19 -8.14 -8.89 9.22
CA GLY A 19 -7.18 -7.80 9.10
C GLY A 19 -7.61 -6.53 9.82
N VAL A 20 -6.97 -5.40 9.48
CA VAL A 20 -7.22 -4.12 10.16
C VAL A 20 -8.65 -3.61 9.92
N LYS A 21 -9.26 -3.92 8.77
CA LYS A 21 -10.66 -3.58 8.50
C LYS A 21 -11.60 -4.19 9.56
N GLY A 22 -11.41 -5.46 9.93
CA GLY A 22 -12.22 -6.09 10.98
C GLY A 22 -12.15 -5.35 12.32
N LEU A 23 -10.98 -4.82 12.70
CA LEU A 23 -10.85 -4.01 13.91
C LEU A 23 -11.62 -2.68 13.84
N VAL A 24 -11.65 -2.07 12.66
CA VAL A 24 -12.41 -0.84 12.40
C VAL A 24 -13.91 -1.12 12.42
N ASP A 25 -14.35 -2.20 11.76
CA ASP A 25 -15.74 -2.64 11.72
C ASP A 25 -16.26 -2.98 13.14
N ASP A 26 -15.40 -3.53 14.01
CA ASP A 26 -15.69 -3.80 15.42
C ASP A 26 -15.71 -2.55 16.31
N GLY A 27 -15.41 -1.37 15.75
CA GLY A 27 -15.50 -0.09 16.45
C GLY A 27 -14.37 0.17 17.45
N VAL A 28 -13.16 -0.31 17.18
CA VAL A 28 -12.01 -0.11 18.07
C VAL A 28 -11.77 1.38 18.37
N SER A 29 -11.63 1.73 19.64
CA SER A 29 -11.45 3.12 20.10
C SER A 29 -9.99 3.50 20.37
N ARG A 30 -9.07 2.53 20.35
CA ARG A 30 -7.63 2.72 20.58
C ARG A 30 -6.82 1.82 19.67
N ILE A 31 -5.70 2.33 19.17
CA ILE A 31 -4.77 1.55 18.33
C ILE A 31 -4.20 0.38 19.17
N PRO A 32 -4.36 -0.88 18.74
CA PRO A 32 -3.75 -2.02 19.41
C PRO A 32 -2.22 -1.89 19.51
N PRO A 33 -1.59 -2.31 20.63
CA PRO A 33 -0.14 -2.21 20.81
C PRO A 33 0.69 -2.85 19.68
N ILE A 34 0.16 -3.87 19.00
CA ILE A 34 0.78 -4.54 17.84
C ILE A 34 1.00 -3.62 16.62
N PHE A 35 0.36 -2.45 16.57
CA PHE A 35 0.54 -1.45 15.50
C PHE A 35 1.30 -0.20 15.98
N ILE A 36 1.78 -0.18 17.23
CA ILE A 36 2.55 0.94 17.75
C ILE A 36 4.02 0.66 17.49
N HIS A 37 4.60 1.36 16.52
CA HIS A 37 6.03 1.26 16.27
C HIS A 37 6.85 1.75 17.48
N PRO A 38 7.96 1.07 17.81
CA PRO A 38 8.88 1.56 18.82
C PRO A 38 9.43 2.94 18.41
N LEU A 39 9.69 3.79 19.40
CA LEU A 39 10.30 5.10 19.18
C LEU A 39 11.69 4.91 18.55
N SER A 40 11.77 5.01 17.23
CA SER A 40 13.04 5.04 16.52
C SER A 40 13.61 6.46 16.56
N PRO A 41 14.92 6.64 16.84
CA PRO A 41 15.59 7.93 16.74
C PRO A 41 15.39 8.63 15.37
N SER A 42 15.10 7.87 14.31
CA SER A 42 14.83 8.38 12.96
C SER A 42 13.40 8.92 12.75
N LEU A 43 12.46 8.57 13.63
CA LEU A 43 11.05 9.01 13.58
C LEU A 43 10.75 10.08 14.65
N SER A 44 11.73 10.45 15.46
CA SER A 44 11.63 11.39 16.59
C SER A 44 11.42 12.86 16.21
N SER A 45 11.01 13.18 14.97
CA SER A 45 10.59 14.55 14.64
C SER A 45 9.08 14.67 14.89
N PRO A 46 8.63 15.32 15.98
CA PRO A 46 7.21 15.49 16.28
C PRO A 46 6.47 16.40 15.30
N ALA A 47 7.18 16.99 14.33
CA ALA A 47 6.60 17.72 13.22
C ALA A 47 6.95 17.02 11.91
N PRO A 48 6.00 16.89 10.96
CA PRO A 48 6.38 16.61 9.58
C PRO A 48 7.45 17.64 9.18
N PRO A 49 8.52 17.24 8.48
CA PRO A 49 9.47 18.21 7.96
C PRO A 49 8.67 19.29 7.22
N LYS A 50 8.86 20.56 7.60
CA LYS A 50 8.24 21.67 6.87
C LYS A 50 8.54 21.43 5.40
N PRO A 51 7.55 21.48 4.49
CA PRO A 51 7.79 21.21 3.08
C PRO A 51 8.93 22.12 2.64
N THR A 52 10.10 21.54 2.41
CA THR A 52 11.19 22.26 1.77
C THR A 52 10.67 22.52 0.37
N SER A 53 10.61 23.79 -0.02
CA SER A 53 9.91 24.26 -1.21
C SER A 53 10.60 23.87 -2.54
N ALA A 54 11.14 22.65 -2.67
CA ALA A 54 12.02 22.31 -3.78
C ALA A 54 11.80 20.92 -4.39
N PHE A 55 10.96 20.05 -3.82
CA PHE A 55 10.70 18.73 -4.41
C PHE A 55 9.24 18.55 -4.78
N SER A 56 8.99 18.50 -6.09
CA SER A 56 7.70 18.11 -6.67
C SER A 56 7.89 16.79 -7.41
N ILE A 57 6.98 15.84 -7.22
CA ILE A 57 6.99 14.58 -7.96
C ILE A 57 6.75 14.89 -9.45
N PRO A 58 7.64 14.48 -10.37
CA PRO A 58 7.45 14.73 -11.79
C PRO A 58 6.14 14.11 -12.30
N VAL A 59 5.43 14.83 -13.15
CA VAL A 59 4.24 14.33 -13.88
C VAL A 59 4.59 14.24 -15.36
N ILE A 60 4.49 13.04 -15.93
CA ILE A 60 4.84 12.74 -17.32
C ILE A 60 3.56 12.52 -18.13
N ASP A 61 3.33 13.40 -19.10
CA ASP A 61 2.23 13.29 -20.05
C ASP A 61 2.61 12.38 -21.22
N LEU A 62 2.00 11.20 -21.30
CA LEU A 62 2.29 10.19 -22.32
C LEU A 62 1.54 10.39 -23.65
N SER A 63 0.76 11.47 -23.80
CA SER A 63 0.11 11.78 -25.08
C SER A 63 1.14 11.99 -26.19
N GLY A 64 0.77 11.65 -27.43
CA GLY A 64 1.60 11.86 -28.61
C GLY A 64 2.87 11.00 -28.66
N PHE A 65 2.88 9.86 -27.97
CA PHE A 65 3.97 8.89 -28.02
C PHE A 65 4.20 8.31 -29.43
N GLU A 66 3.22 8.43 -30.33
CA GLU A 66 3.30 8.00 -31.72
C GLU A 66 4.31 8.84 -32.52
N ASP A 67 4.51 10.11 -32.15
CA ASP A 67 5.48 11.01 -32.77
C ASP A 67 6.91 10.69 -32.31
N LEU A 68 7.84 10.51 -33.25
CA LEU A 68 9.21 10.08 -32.96
C LEU A 68 10.00 11.10 -32.13
N MET A 69 9.80 12.40 -32.38
CA MET A 69 10.50 13.45 -31.65
C MET A 69 10.00 13.54 -30.22
N ARG A 70 8.67 13.55 -30.04
CA ARG A 70 8.04 13.55 -28.73
C ARG A 70 8.35 12.29 -27.93
N ARG A 71 8.40 11.12 -28.59
CA ARG A 71 8.82 9.85 -27.96
C ARG A 71 10.22 9.96 -27.36
N LYS A 72 11.18 10.54 -28.09
CA LYS A 72 12.54 10.72 -27.60
C LYS A 72 12.57 11.61 -26.35
N ASP A 73 11.84 12.72 -26.37
CA ASP A 73 11.74 13.62 -25.21
C ASP A 73 11.08 12.94 -24.00
N LEU A 74 10.06 12.10 -24.22
CA LEU A 74 9.41 11.33 -23.16
C LEU A 74 10.35 10.30 -22.52
N ILE A 75 11.15 9.61 -23.33
CA ILE A 75 12.14 8.65 -22.83
C ILE A 75 13.17 9.35 -21.93
N GLU A 76 13.67 10.52 -22.34
CA GLU A 76 14.61 11.30 -21.51
C GLU A 76 13.95 11.78 -20.21
N LYS A 77 12.69 12.20 -20.24
CA LYS A 77 11.94 12.59 -19.02
C LYS A 77 11.75 11.42 -18.06
N ILE A 78 11.39 10.23 -18.57
CA ILE A 78 11.24 9.02 -17.76
C ILE A 78 12.58 8.64 -17.14
N ARG A 79 13.66 8.68 -17.92
CA ARG A 79 15.01 8.42 -17.45
C ARG A 79 15.41 9.38 -16.33
N ASP A 80 15.27 10.69 -16.55
CA ASP A 80 15.64 11.73 -15.58
C ASP A 80 14.87 11.59 -14.26
N ALA A 81 13.55 11.35 -14.34
CA ALA A 81 12.71 11.15 -13.17
C ALA A 81 13.07 9.86 -12.41
N SER A 82 13.42 8.80 -13.13
CA SER A 82 13.88 7.53 -12.54
C SER A 82 15.22 7.68 -11.84
N GLU A 83 16.19 8.38 -12.45
CA GLU A 83 17.54 8.58 -11.89
C GLU A 83 17.54 9.53 -10.68
N LYS A 84 16.77 10.64 -10.74
CA LYS A 84 16.76 11.66 -9.68
C LYS A 84 15.80 11.37 -8.55
N GLY A 85 14.59 10.91 -8.88
CA GLY A 85 13.49 10.77 -7.94
C GLY A 85 13.15 9.33 -7.58
N GLY A 86 13.46 8.36 -8.46
CA GLY A 86 13.02 6.97 -8.33
C GLY A 86 11.49 6.79 -8.42
N PHE A 87 10.74 7.87 -8.67
CA PHE A 87 9.28 7.88 -8.71
C PHE A 87 8.74 9.05 -9.53
N PHE A 88 7.65 8.83 -10.26
CA PHE A 88 6.93 9.85 -11.06
C PHE A 88 5.47 9.43 -11.27
N GLN A 89 4.63 10.40 -11.65
CA GLN A 89 3.25 10.17 -12.05
C GLN A 89 3.15 10.17 -13.57
N VAL A 90 2.18 9.44 -14.11
CA VAL A 90 1.86 9.45 -15.55
C VAL A 90 0.43 9.90 -15.78
N VAL A 91 0.21 10.71 -16.83
CA VAL A 91 -1.11 11.12 -17.31
C VAL A 91 -1.23 10.84 -18.81
N ASN A 92 -2.45 10.80 -19.33
CA ASN A 92 -2.73 10.45 -20.74
C ASN A 92 -2.07 9.13 -21.18
N HIS A 93 -2.02 8.15 -20.28
CA HIS A 93 -1.40 6.83 -20.48
C HIS A 93 -2.21 5.88 -21.37
N GLY A 94 -3.31 6.34 -21.98
CA GLY A 94 -4.15 5.55 -22.89
C GLY A 94 -5.08 4.52 -22.23
N ILE A 95 -4.93 4.25 -20.93
CA ILE A 95 -5.84 3.37 -20.18
C ILE A 95 -7.18 4.10 -19.95
N PRO A 96 -8.32 3.52 -20.35
CA PRO A 96 -9.63 4.14 -20.17
C PRO A 96 -9.95 4.41 -18.70
N ILE A 97 -10.48 5.60 -18.39
CA ILE A 97 -10.88 6.00 -17.03
C ILE A 97 -11.91 5.01 -16.45
N ALA A 98 -12.90 4.61 -17.25
CA ALA A 98 -13.92 3.64 -16.83
C ALA A 98 -13.32 2.29 -16.39
N LEU A 99 -12.19 1.86 -16.96
CA LEU A 99 -11.50 0.64 -16.53
C LEU A 99 -10.85 0.82 -15.15
N LEU A 100 -10.23 1.98 -14.90
CA LEU A 100 -9.64 2.30 -13.60
C LEU A 100 -10.73 2.39 -12.52
N GLU A 101 -11.86 3.04 -12.82
CA GLU A 101 -13.01 3.11 -11.93
C GLU A 101 -13.60 1.72 -11.65
N GLY A 102 -13.74 0.88 -12.67
CA GLY A 102 -14.17 -0.52 -12.52
C GLY A 102 -13.23 -1.32 -11.63
N MET A 103 -11.91 -1.15 -11.78
CA MET A 103 -10.92 -1.80 -10.92
C MET A 103 -11.03 -1.35 -9.46
N LEU A 104 -11.16 -0.05 -9.21
CA LEU A 104 -11.38 0.49 -7.85
C LEU A 104 -12.69 -0.02 -7.25
N GLY A 105 -13.75 -0.09 -8.06
CA GLY A 105 -15.04 -0.66 -7.69
C GLY A 105 -14.93 -2.13 -7.31
N GLY A 106 -14.21 -2.94 -8.10
CA GLY A 106 -13.96 -4.35 -7.80
C GLY A 106 -13.15 -4.56 -6.52
N ILE A 107 -12.11 -3.76 -6.29
CA ILE A 107 -11.32 -3.81 -5.06
C ILE A 107 -12.21 -3.51 -3.86
N ARG A 108 -12.94 -2.39 -3.87
CA ARG A 108 -13.88 -2.03 -2.79
C ARG A 108 -14.92 -3.13 -2.60
N GLY A 109 -15.51 -3.62 -3.69
CA GLY A 109 -16.49 -4.69 -3.67
C GLY A 109 -15.98 -5.97 -3.01
N PHE A 110 -14.72 -6.35 -3.23
CA PHE A 110 -14.13 -7.50 -2.54
C PHE A 110 -13.97 -7.25 -1.03
N PHE A 111 -13.46 -6.08 -0.62
CA PHE A 111 -13.20 -5.80 0.79
C PHE A 111 -14.46 -5.57 1.63
N GLU A 112 -15.56 -5.16 1.01
CA GLU A 112 -16.89 -5.02 1.64
C GLU A 112 -17.74 -6.30 1.64
N GLN A 113 -17.22 -7.42 1.12
CA GLN A 113 -17.90 -8.72 1.28
C GLN A 113 -17.84 -9.20 2.73
N ASP A 114 -18.74 -10.14 3.04
CA ASP A 114 -18.75 -10.91 4.28
C ASP A 114 -17.38 -11.54 4.55
N ASP A 115 -17.05 -11.64 5.83
CA ASP A 115 -15.72 -12.07 6.24
C ASP A 115 -15.42 -13.51 5.83
N GLU A 116 -16.41 -14.40 5.83
CA GLU A 116 -16.28 -15.80 5.41
C GLU A 116 -15.75 -15.92 3.97
N ILE A 117 -16.17 -15.02 3.08
CA ILE A 117 -15.75 -15.05 1.68
C ILE A 117 -14.27 -14.64 1.57
N LYS A 118 -13.87 -13.56 2.24
CA LYS A 118 -12.48 -13.08 2.24
C LYS A 118 -11.55 -14.08 2.94
N GLN A 119 -12.00 -14.68 4.04
CA GLN A 119 -11.25 -15.67 4.82
C GLN A 119 -10.91 -16.93 4.02
N ALA A 120 -11.75 -17.32 3.04
CA ALA A 120 -11.45 -18.44 2.14
C ALA A 120 -10.15 -18.24 1.34
N TYR A 121 -9.73 -16.99 1.13
CA TYR A 121 -8.49 -16.61 0.46
C TYR A 121 -7.34 -16.34 1.42
N TYR A 122 -7.57 -16.37 2.73
CA TYR A 122 -6.55 -16.03 3.71
C TYR A 122 -5.45 -17.09 3.78
N SER A 123 -4.19 -16.69 3.53
CA SER A 123 -3.05 -17.59 3.70
C SER A 123 -1.73 -16.84 3.88
N ARG A 124 -0.97 -17.20 4.93
CA ARG A 124 0.40 -16.74 5.17
C ARG A 124 1.47 -17.75 4.76
N GLU A 125 1.21 -19.04 5.03
CA GLU A 125 2.22 -20.11 4.93
C GLU A 125 2.27 -20.75 3.55
N ASP A 126 1.13 -20.84 2.86
CA ASP A 126 1.06 -21.41 1.51
C ASP A 126 1.55 -20.37 0.49
N LEU A 127 2.86 -20.44 0.19
CA LEU A 127 3.51 -19.58 -0.79
C LEU A 127 3.20 -19.94 -2.25
N ASP A 128 2.75 -21.18 -2.49
CA ASP A 128 2.43 -21.69 -3.83
C ASP A 128 1.03 -21.29 -4.29
N ARG A 129 0.19 -20.80 -3.36
CA ARG A 129 -1.14 -20.30 -3.67
C ARG A 129 -1.09 -19.04 -4.53
N LYS A 130 -1.67 -19.13 -5.73
CA LYS A 130 -1.69 -18.05 -6.73
C LYS A 130 -2.53 -16.82 -6.33
N VAL A 131 -3.54 -17.00 -5.48
CA VAL A 131 -4.43 -15.92 -5.01
C VAL A 131 -4.51 -15.97 -3.50
N ARG A 132 -4.07 -14.90 -2.85
CA ARG A 132 -3.99 -14.80 -1.39
C ARG A 132 -4.54 -13.48 -0.90
N TYR A 133 -5.18 -13.54 0.24
CA TYR A 133 -5.54 -12.41 1.07
C TYR A 133 -4.73 -12.49 2.36
N VAL A 134 -4.13 -11.38 2.78
CA VAL A 134 -3.43 -11.25 4.05
C VAL A 134 -3.66 -9.85 4.60
N SER A 135 -3.48 -9.68 5.91
CA SER A 135 -3.46 -8.36 6.53
C SER A 135 -2.06 -7.74 6.36
N ASN A 136 -1.28 -7.63 7.43
CA ASN A 136 0.10 -7.17 7.36
C ASN A 136 1.03 -8.29 6.88
N PHE A 137 1.83 -8.05 5.83
CA PHE A 137 2.69 -9.09 5.24
C PHE A 137 3.77 -9.57 6.22
N ASP A 138 4.39 -8.64 6.94
CA ASP A 138 5.47 -8.88 7.89
C ASP A 138 5.00 -8.95 9.35
N LEU A 139 3.74 -9.32 9.61
CA LEU A 139 3.10 -9.23 10.94
C LEU A 139 3.96 -9.75 12.12
N TYR A 140 4.70 -10.86 11.92
CA TYR A 140 5.53 -11.48 12.97
C TYR A 140 7.01 -11.07 12.93
N SER A 141 7.42 -10.29 11.94
CA SER A 141 8.80 -9.86 11.70
C SER A 141 8.97 -8.35 11.62
N ALA A 142 7.87 -7.59 11.60
CA ALA A 142 7.86 -6.13 11.63
C ALA A 142 8.52 -5.64 12.94
N PRO A 143 9.31 -4.55 12.88
CA PRO A 143 10.02 -4.00 14.04
C PRO A 143 9.11 -3.40 15.12
#